data_AF-A0A6B2H4Z3-F1
#
_entry.id   AF-A0A6B2H4Z3-F1
#
_cell.length_a   1.000
_cell.length_b   1.000
_cell.length_c   1.000
_cell.angle_alpha   90.00
_cell.angle_beta   90.00
_cell.angle_gamma   90.00
#
_symmetry.space_group_name_H-M   'P 1'
#
loop_
_entity.id
_entity.type
_entity.pdbx_description
1 polymer ?
#
loop_
_entity_poly.entity_id
_entity_poly.type
_entity_poly.pdbx_seq_one_letter_code
_entity_poly.pdbx_strand_id
1 'polypeptide(L)' 'MQTLKIYTENKIGVLEKVTTVFTRNRVNIMTLNLRANALQELSLISVSADISQELAQKVIPQLKRIIEVADAKLKEGSKL' A
#
# COMPACT_ATOMS: atom_id res chain seq x y z
N MET A 1 0.86 10.94 -10.53
CA MET A 1 0.44 10.48 -9.19
C MET A 1 -0.37 9.21 -9.31
N GLN A 2 -0.01 8.15 -8.58
CA GLN A 2 -0.73 6.88 -8.60
C GLN A 2 -1.11 6.47 -7.18
N THR A 3 -2.19 5.70 -7.04
CA THR A 3 -2.66 5.21 -5.74
C THR A 3 -2.46 3.70 -5.66
N LEU A 4 -1.78 3.23 -4.64
CA LEU A 4 -1.66 1.82 -4.30
C LEU A 4 -2.77 1.46 -3.30
N LYS A 5 -3.46 0.37 -3.58
CA LYS A 5 -4.40 -0.28 -2.66
C LYS A 5 -3.74 -1.52 -2.10
N ILE A 6 -3.63 -1.57 -0.78
CA ILE A 6 -2.95 -2.64 -0.05
C ILE A 6 -3.96 -3.20 0.95
N TYR A 7 -4.33 -4.46 0.77
CA TYR A 7 -5.22 -5.18 1.66
C TYR A 7 -4.39 -5.91 2.68
N THR A 8 -4.66 -5.69 3.97
CA THR A 8 -3.86 -6.22 5.05
C THR A 8 -4.71 -6.82 6.15
N GLU A 9 -4.20 -7.82 6.86
CA GLU A 9 -4.73 -8.19 8.17
C GLU A 9 -4.45 -7.05 9.17
N ASN A 10 -5.39 -6.80 10.08
CA ASN A 10 -5.25 -5.75 11.10
C ASN A 10 -4.37 -6.21 12.28
N LYS A 11 -3.07 -6.36 12.04
CA LYS A 11 -2.07 -6.77 13.05
C LYS A 11 -1.15 -5.62 13.44
N ILE A 12 -0.62 -5.68 14.66
CA ILE A 12 0.32 -4.68 15.20
C ILE A 12 1.55 -4.61 14.28
N GLY A 13 1.98 -3.39 13.94
CA GLY A 13 3.19 -3.13 13.14
C GLY A 13 3.00 -3.20 11.62
N VAL A 14 1.82 -3.59 11.11
CA VAL A 14 1.60 -3.68 9.65
C VAL A 14 1.79 -2.34 8.93
N LEU A 15 1.35 -1.24 9.54
CA LEU A 15 1.48 0.10 8.97
C LEU A 15 2.96 0.49 8.81
N GLU A 16 3.79 0.22 9.83
CA GLU A 16 5.22 0.54 9.84
C GLU A 16 6.00 -0.31 8.82
N LYS A 17 5.67 -1.59 8.69
CA LYS A 17 6.22 -2.46 7.63
C LYS A 17 5.88 -1.92 6.24
N VAL A 18 4.62 -1.53 6.02
CA VAL A 18 4.17 -0.98 4.73
C VAL A 18 4.86 0.33 4.41
N THR A 19 4.90 1.30 5.34
CA THR A 19 5.54 2.60 5.11
C THR A 19 7.05 2.47 4.88
N THR A 20 7.71 1.53 5.58
CA THR A 20 9.14 1.24 5.40
C THR A 20 9.48 0.85 3.96
N VAL A 21 8.60 0.14 3.25
CA VAL A 21 8.83 -0.19 1.83
C VAL A 21 8.92 1.09 1.00
N PHE A 22 8.04 2.07 1.22
CA PHE A 22 8.09 3.34 0.49
C PHE A 22 9.35 4.15 0.84
N THR A 23 9.69 4.24 2.13
CA THR A 23 10.90 4.94 2.60
C THR A 23 12.17 4.34 2.00
N ARG A 24 12.31 3.01 1.97
CA ARG A 24 13.48 2.31 1.39
C ARG A 24 13.61 2.51 -0.11
N ASN A 25 12.50 2.65 -0.82
CA ASN A 25 12.49 2.92 -2.26
C ASN A 25 12.56 4.42 -2.59
N ARG A 26 12.78 5.28 -1.58
CA ARG A 26 12.82 6.76 -1.72
C ARG A 26 11.56 7.32 -2.39
N VAL A 27 10.41 6.70 -2.11
CA VAL A 27 9.11 7.13 -2.66
C VAL A 27 8.46 8.10 -1.67
N ASN A 28 8.10 9.29 -2.16
CA ASN A 28 7.37 10.26 -1.35
C ASN A 28 5.89 9.88 -1.25
N ILE A 29 5.41 9.69 -0.02
CA ILE A 29 3.99 9.46 0.25
C ILE A 29 3.29 10.81 0.36
N MET A 30 2.27 11.02 -0.46
CA MET A 30 1.45 12.22 -0.43
C MET A 30 0.28 12.06 0.54
N THR A 31 -0.42 10.92 0.45
CA THR A 31 -1.52 10.59 1.36
C THR A 31 -1.47 9.11 1.74
N LEU A 32 -1.83 8.83 2.98
CA LEU A 32 -2.00 7.48 3.50
C LEU A 32 -3.35 7.43 4.22
N ASN A 33 -4.24 6.56 3.76
CA ASN A 33 -5.54 6.34 4.36
C ASN A 33 -5.67 4.89 4.79
N LEU A 34 -6.04 4.66 6.05
CA LEU A 34 -6.33 3.33 6.58
C LEU A 34 -7.84 3.23 6.80
N ARG A 35 -8.46 2.16 6.26
CA ARG A 35 -9.86 1.83 6.51
C ARG A 35 -9.94 0.40 7.04
N ALA A 36 -10.34 0.23 8.29
CA ALA A 36 -10.57 -1.08 8.86
C ALA A 36 -11.97 -1.60 8.48
N ASN A 37 -12.09 -2.88 8.16
CA ASN A 37 -13.37 -3.57 8.07
C ASN A 37 -13.66 -4.27 9.40
N ALA A 38 -14.68 -3.79 10.12
CA ALA A 38 -15.06 -4.32 11.43
C ALA A 38 -15.49 -5.80 11.41
N LEU A 39 -15.90 -6.33 10.24
CA LEU A 39 -16.47 -7.68 10.12
C LEU A 39 -15.47 -8.76 9.65
N GLN A 40 -14.31 -8.38 9.11
CA GLN A 40 -13.45 -9.33 8.37
C GLN A 40 -11.97 -9.30 8.78
N GLU A 41 -11.60 -8.57 9.83
CA GLU A 41 -10.19 -8.33 10.25
C GLU A 41 -9.24 -7.84 9.14
N LEU A 42 -9.80 -7.46 8.00
CA LEU A 42 -9.10 -6.94 6.83
C LEU A 42 -9.20 -5.42 6.81
N SER A 43 -8.06 -4.78 6.62
CA SER A 43 -7.91 -3.34 6.47
C SER A 43 -7.46 -3.01 5.05
N LEU A 44 -7.94 -1.90 4.52
CA LEU A 44 -7.45 -1.32 3.28
C LEU A 44 -6.56 -0.12 3.61
N ILE A 45 -5.29 -0.22 3.25
CA ILE A 45 -4.37 0.91 3.19
C ILE A 45 -4.36 1.44 1.76
N SER A 46 -4.74 2.71 1.61
CA SER A 46 -4.64 3.43 0.34
C SER A 46 -3.52 4.46 0.43
N VAL A 47 -2.48 4.27 -0.38
CA VAL A 47 -1.30 5.14 -0.40
C VAL A 47 -1.26 5.85 -1.75
N SER A 48 -1.39 7.17 -1.74
CA SER A 48 -1.11 7.98 -2.94
C SER A 48 0.32 8.49 -2.85
N ALA A 49 1.10 8.22 -3.89
CA ALA A 49 2.51 8.57 -3.94
C ALA A 49 2.90 9.06 -5.33
N ASP A 50 4.01 9.79 -5.38
CA ASP A 50 4.68 10.07 -6.64
C ASP A 50 5.58 8.89 -6.99
N ILE A 51 5.07 7.99 -7.82
CA ILE A 51 5.72 6.74 -8.18
C ILE A 51 5.54 6.48 -9.68
N SER A 52 6.63 6.11 -10.36
CA SER A 52 6.59 5.66 -11.75
C SER A 52 6.07 4.23 -11.85
N GLN A 53 5.57 3.85 -13.03
CA GLN A 53 5.09 2.48 -13.27
C GLN A 53 6.19 1.44 -13.06
N GLU A 54 7.43 1.74 -13.48
CA GLU A 54 8.59 0.87 -13.27
C GLU A 54 8.93 0.68 -11.78
N LEU A 55 8.83 1.75 -10.99
CA LEU A 55 9.07 1.67 -9.55
C LEU A 55 7.92 0.95 -8.83
N ALA A 56 6.68 1.14 -9.27
CA ALA A 56 5.52 0.40 -8.78
C ALA A 56 5.66 -1.11 -9.01
N GLN A 57 6.22 -1.53 -10.16
CA GLN A 57 6.53 -2.94 -10.44
C GLN A 57 7.58 -3.53 -9.48
N LYS A 58 8.41 -2.71 -8.83
CA LYS A 58 9.36 -3.14 -7.79
C LYS A 58 8.76 -3.09 -6.39
N VAL A 59 7.96 -2.07 -6.09
CA VAL A 59 7.35 -1.85 -4.77
C VAL A 59 6.23 -2.87 -4.49
N ILE A 60 5.37 -3.17 -5.47
CA ILE A 60 4.24 -4.08 -5.27
C ILE A 60 4.67 -5.48 -4.83
N PRO A 61 5.67 -6.13 -5.47
CA PRO A 61 6.18 -7.41 -4.98
C PRO A 61 6.80 -7.35 -3.58
N GLN A 62 7.43 -6.23 -3.21
CA GLN A 62 7.98 -6.04 -1.86
C GLN A 62 6.88 -5.94 -0.81
N LEU A 63 5.79 -5.22 -1.11
CA LEU A 63 4.60 -5.16 -0.26
C LEU A 63 3.99 -6.55 -0.07
N LYS A 64 3.88 -7.35 -1.14
CA LYS A 64 3.34 -8.72 -1.09
C LYS A 64 4.20 -9.72 -0.30
N ARG A 65 5.43 -9.36 0.07
CA ARG A 65 6.29 -10.19 0.93
C ARG A 65 6.04 -9.96 2.43
N ILE A 66 5.32 -8.90 2.78
CA ILE A 66 4.91 -8.65 4.16
C ILE A 66 3.82 -9.66 4.50
N ILE A 67 4.01 -10.44 5.57
CA ILE A 67 3.12 -11.55 5.96
C ILE A 67 1.67 -11.08 6.12
N GLU A 68 1.48 -9.89 6.68
CA GLU A 68 0.17 -9.32 6.94
C GLU A 68 -0.52 -8.76 5.67
N VAL A 69 0.18 -8.69 4.53
CA VAL A 69 -0.38 -8.15 3.27
C VAL A 69 -1.00 -9.27 2.46
N ALA A 70 -2.33 -9.25 2.34
CA ALA A 70 -3.08 -10.21 1.54
C ALA A 70 -2.97 -9.91 0.03
N ASP A 71 -3.06 -8.64 -0.36
CA ASP A 71 -2.87 -8.21 -1.75
C ASP A 71 -2.40 -6.75 -1.82
N ALA A 72 -1.72 -6.41 -2.91
CA ALA A 72 -1.29 -5.05 -3.22
C ALA A 72 -1.40 -4.82 -4.72
N LYS A 73 -2.06 -3.74 -5.12
CA LYS A 73 -2.23 -3.39 -6.53
C LYS A 73 -2.24 -1.90 -6.77
N LEU A 74 -1.76 -1.52 -7.94
CA LEU A 74 -1.90 -0.17 -8.44
C LEU A 74 -3.35 0.05 -8.86
N LYS A 75 -3.96 1.13 -8.40
CA LYS A 75 -5.22 1.62 -8.95
C LYS A 75 -4.86 2.59 -10.07
N GLU A 76 -5.08 2.18 -11.32
CA GLU A 76 -5.15 3.14 -12.42
C GLU A 76 -6.35 4.06 -12.16
N GLY A 77 -6.12 5.37 -12.29
CA GLY A 77 -7.11 6.38 -11.96
C GLY A 77 -8.44 6.06 -12.65
N SER A 78 -9.50 5.93 -11.87
CA SER A 78 -10.82 6.27 -12.38
C SER A 78 -10.72 7.73 -12.80
N LYS A 79 -10.60 7.99 -14.11
CA LYS A 79 -10.78 9.33 -14.66
C LYS A 79 -12.10 9.84 -14.09
N LEU A 80 -12.01 10.87 -13.27
CA LEU A 80 -13.04 11.88 -13.15
C LEU A 80 -12.58 13.04 -14.02
#